data_AF-A0A9K3E8R0-F1
#
_entry.id   AF-A0A9K3E8R0-F1
#
_cell.length_a   1.000
_cell.length_b   1.000
_cell.length_c   1.000
_cell.angle_alpha   90.00
_cell.angle_beta   90.00
_cell.angle_gamma   90.00
#
_symmetry.space_group_name_H-M   'P 1'
#
loop_
_entity.id
_entity.type
_entity.pdbx_description
1 polymer ?
#
loop_
_entity_poly.entity_id
_entity_poly.type
_entity_poly.pdbx_seq_one_letter_code
_entity_poly.pdbx_strand_id
1 'polypeptide(L)'
;MFLLTSKSHTCFYRYVTSGKVRFVEKYVHNGAETGMVLREMAETYSMFIVGKGRRGDCLLTTGISEWEECPELGVVGDFLASSEFDISGSVLVVQQHR
;
A
#
# COMPACT_ATOMS: atom_id res chain seq x y z
N MET A 1 -6.42 -2.08 -4.62
CA MET A 1 -6.27 -2.84 -3.36
C MET A 1 -4.83 -3.27 -3.28
N PHE A 2 -4.04 -2.65 -2.40
CA PHE A 2 -2.64 -3.02 -2.21
C PHE A 2 -2.55 -4.08 -1.12
N LEU A 3 -2.15 -5.29 -1.50
CA LEU A 3 -1.76 -6.35 -0.56
C LEU A 3 -0.26 -6.59 -0.74
N LEU A 4 0.53 -5.99 0.14
CA LEU A 4 1.90 -6.44 0.39
C LEU A 4 1.79 -7.63 1.34
N THR A 5 1.78 -8.86 0.81
CA THR A 5 1.82 -10.05 1.65
C THR A 5 2.80 -11.07 1.09
N SER A 6 3.72 -11.55 1.94
CA SER A 6 4.60 -12.66 1.60
C SER A 6 3.92 -14.03 1.71
N LYS A 7 2.57 -14.13 1.66
CA LYS A 7 1.87 -15.42 1.75
C LYS A 7 0.64 -15.59 0.85
N SER A 8 0.76 -16.63 0.02
CA SER A 8 -0.26 -17.50 -0.57
C SER A 8 -1.15 -16.92 -1.67
N HIS A 9 -0.72 -17.19 -2.91
CA HIS A 9 -1.37 -16.96 -4.21
C HIS A 9 -2.84 -17.41 -4.34
N THR A 10 -3.36 -18.23 -3.42
CA THR A 10 -4.65 -18.93 -3.58
C THR A 10 -5.88 -18.17 -3.10
N CYS A 11 -5.74 -17.15 -2.23
CA CYS A 11 -6.90 -16.46 -1.66
C CYS A 11 -7.54 -15.43 -2.63
N PHE A 12 -6.73 -14.83 -3.50
CA PHE A 12 -7.15 -13.64 -4.25
C PHE A 12 -8.05 -13.96 -5.45
N TYR A 13 -7.76 -15.03 -6.20
CA TYR A 13 -8.50 -15.37 -7.43
C TYR A 13 -9.98 -15.71 -7.20
N ARG A 14 -10.40 -16.01 -5.97
CA ARG A 14 -11.78 -16.43 -5.67
C ARG A 14 -12.79 -15.27 -5.71
N TYR A 15 -12.35 -14.02 -5.55
CA TYR A 15 -13.24 -12.86 -5.42
C TYR A 15 -13.13 -11.84 -6.56
N VAL A 16 -12.36 -12.15 -7.61
CA VAL A 16 -12.12 -11.23 -8.74
C VAL A 16 -13.11 -11.52 -9.87
N THR A 17 -14.02 -10.59 -10.14
CA THR A 17 -14.89 -10.66 -11.34
C THR A 17 -14.08 -10.36 -12.61
N SER A 18 -14.23 -11.19 -13.64
CA SER A 18 -13.49 -11.01 -14.91
C SER A 18 -13.87 -9.68 -15.60
N GLY A 19 -12.87 -9.02 -16.20
CA GLY A 19 -13.05 -7.80 -16.99
C GLY A 19 -13.22 -6.48 -16.22
N LYS A 20 -13.39 -6.50 -14.89
CA LYS A 20 -13.55 -5.27 -14.07
C LYS A 20 -12.40 -5.00 -13.10
N VAL A 21 -11.57 -6.00 -12.83
CA VAL A 21 -10.50 -5.93 -11.83
C VAL A 21 -9.24 -6.55 -12.41
N ARG A 22 -8.11 -5.85 -12.26
CA ARG A 22 -6.77 -6.33 -12.62
C ARG A 22 -6.00 -6.63 -11.35
N PHE A 23 -5.48 -7.85 -11.24
CA PHE A 23 -4.48 -8.19 -10.23
C PHE A 23 -3.09 -7.89 -10.77
N VAL A 24 -2.27 -7.19 -9.99
CA VAL A 24 -0.87 -6.89 -10.32
C VAL A 24 -0.03 -7.16 -9.08
N GLU A 25 0.98 -8.01 -9.24
CA GLU A 25 2.01 -8.24 -8.23
C GLU A 25 3.28 -7.51 -8.66
N LYS A 26 3.90 -6.76 -7.75
CA LYS A 26 5.18 -6.08 -7.97
C LYS A 26 6.17 -6.55 -6.91
N TYR A 27 7.37 -6.91 -7.36
CA TYR A 27 8.47 -7.35 -6.50
C TYR A 27 9.37 -6.14 -6.20
N VAL A 28 9.74 -5.98 -4.93
CA VAL A 28 10.57 -4.89 -4.42
C VAL A 28 11.57 -5.44 -3.41
N HIS A 29 12.77 -4.88 -3.38
CA HIS A 29 13.87 -5.38 -2.54
C HIS A 29 14.11 -4.52 -1.30
N ASN A 30 13.61 -3.28 -1.26
CA ASN A 30 13.83 -2.31 -0.19
C ASN A 30 12.73 -1.24 -0.14
N GLY A 31 12.81 -0.34 0.86
CA GLY A 31 11.90 0.79 1.02
C GLY A 31 11.90 1.78 -0.13
N ALA A 32 13.05 2.09 -0.73
CA ALA A 32 13.13 3.04 -1.84
C ALA A 32 12.37 2.52 -3.07
N GLU A 33 12.57 1.25 -3.43
CA GLU A 33 11.82 0.58 -4.51
C GLU A 33 10.32 0.53 -4.21
N THR A 34 9.95 0.29 -2.95
CA THR A 34 8.54 0.31 -2.52
C THR A 34 7.93 1.69 -2.71
N GLY A 35 8.63 2.75 -2.30
CA GLY A 35 8.18 4.14 -2.49
C GLY A 35 8.05 4.51 -3.96
N MET A 36 8.98 4.10 -4.82
CA MET A 36 8.89 4.30 -6.27
C MET A 36 7.66 3.64 -6.87
N VAL A 37 7.38 2.40 -6.47
CA VAL A 37 6.19 1.66 -6.93
C VAL A 37 4.90 2.35 -6.49
N LEU A 38 4.84 2.81 -5.23
CA LEU A 38 3.68 3.55 -4.71
C LEU A 38 3.49 4.88 -5.46
N ARG A 39 4.58 5.58 -5.82
CA ARG A 39 4.53 6.82 -6.60
C ARG A 39 3.96 6.62 -8.01
N GLU A 40 4.45 5.62 -8.73
CA GLU A 40 3.93 5.27 -10.07
C GLU A 40 2.42 4.96 -10.02
N MET A 41 1.97 4.36 -8.91
CA MET A 41 0.55 4.07 -8.69
C MET A 41 -0.25 5.32 -8.31
N ALA A 42 0.32 6.23 -7.50
CA ALA A 42 -0.26 7.52 -7.14
C ALA A 42 -0.61 8.36 -8.38
N GLU A 43 0.23 8.33 -9.41
CA GLU A 43 0.01 9.02 -10.68
C GLU A 43 -1.11 8.40 -11.54
N THR A 44 -1.44 7.12 -11.31
CA THR A 44 -2.37 6.36 -12.15
C THR A 44 -3.78 6.26 -11.56
N TYR A 45 -3.90 6.27 -10.23
CA TYR A 45 -5.15 5.97 -9.53
C TYR A 45 -5.61 7.14 -8.65
N SER A 46 -6.93 7.35 -8.59
CA SER A 46 -7.55 8.40 -7.73
C SER A 46 -8.10 7.86 -6.41
N MET A 47 -8.03 6.55 -6.16
CA MET A 47 -8.49 5.93 -4.92
C MET A 47 -7.57 4.79 -4.49
N PHE A 48 -7.09 4.88 -3.25
CA PHE A 48 -6.21 3.90 -2.63
C PHE A 48 -6.93 3.21 -1.49
N ILE A 49 -6.88 1.88 -1.47
CA ILE A 49 -7.35 1.08 -0.35
C ILE A 49 -6.16 0.29 0.15
N VAL A 50 -5.77 0.58 1.39
CA VAL A 50 -4.58 0.04 2.04
C VAL A 50 -4.96 -0.63 3.35
N GLY A 51 -4.32 -1.76 3.63
CA GLY A 51 -4.46 -2.44 4.91
C GLY A 51 -3.48 -1.88 5.94
N LYS A 52 -3.94 -1.70 7.18
CA LYS A 52 -3.09 -1.36 8.31
C LYS A 52 -2.80 -2.60 9.15
N GLY A 53 -1.58 -3.10 9.03
CA GLY A 53 -1.08 -4.21 9.85
C GLY A 53 -0.85 -3.80 11.31
N ARG A 54 -0.63 -4.79 12.19
CA ARG A 54 -0.11 -4.51 13.53
C ARG A 54 1.29 -3.91 13.42
N ARG A 55 1.61 -2.96 14.30
CA ARG A 55 2.91 -2.27 14.31
C ARG A 55 4.04 -3.30 14.43
N GLY A 56 4.95 -3.28 13.47
CA GLY A 56 6.11 -4.16 13.38
C GLY A 56 6.97 -3.72 12.20
N ASP A 57 8.28 -3.69 12.40
CA ASP A 57 9.20 -3.22 11.37
C ASP A 57 9.25 -4.22 10.22
N CYS A 58 9.00 -3.75 9.00
CA CYS A 58 9.16 -4.52 7.78
C CYS A 58 10.30 -3.93 6.97
N LEU A 59 11.26 -4.77 6.55
CA LEU A 59 12.41 -4.39 5.72
C LEU A 59 12.01 -3.65 4.43
N LEU A 60 10.85 -4.00 3.87
CA LEU A 60 10.34 -3.39 2.64
C LEU A 60 9.76 -1.99 2.88
N THR A 61 9.54 -1.58 4.13
CA THR A 61 9.06 -0.24 4.49
C THR A 61 10.07 0.52 5.36
N THR A 62 11.24 -0.08 5.63
CA THR A 62 12.37 0.58 6.29
C THR A 62 12.84 1.75 5.42
N GLY A 63 13.06 2.91 6.03
CA GLY A 63 13.36 4.16 5.34
C GLY A 63 12.13 4.93 4.86
N ILE A 64 10.97 4.30 4.63
CA ILE A 64 9.69 5.02 4.47
C ILE A 64 9.12 5.37 5.85
N SER A 65 9.14 4.39 6.76
CA SER A 65 8.66 4.52 8.14
C SER A 65 9.41 5.56 8.99
N GLU A 66 10.61 5.97 8.58
CA GLU A 66 11.40 7.00 9.27
C GLU A 66 10.82 8.41 9.09
N TRP A 67 9.98 8.59 8.08
CA TRP A 67 9.29 9.84 7.75
C TRP A 67 7.80 9.76 8.08
N GLU A 68 7.40 8.84 8.97
CA GLU A 68 5.99 8.64 9.34
C GLU A 68 5.46 9.85 10.14
N GLU A 69 4.50 10.59 9.57
CA GLU A 69 3.88 11.76 10.22
C GLU A 69 2.57 11.41 10.93
N CYS A 70 1.77 10.55 10.31
CA CYS A 70 0.43 10.12 10.75
C CYS A 70 0.42 8.61 11.04
N PRO A 71 0.91 8.16 12.22
CA PRO A 71 1.02 6.74 12.55
C PRO A 71 -0.32 6.01 12.61
N GLU A 72 -1.45 6.70 12.71
CA GLU A 72 -2.79 6.16 12.61
C GLU A 72 -3.11 5.62 11.21
N LEU A 73 -2.52 6.19 10.16
CA LEU A 73 -2.67 5.72 8.78
C LEU A 73 -1.80 4.49 8.50
N GLY A 74 -0.69 4.37 9.26
CA GLY A 74 0.35 3.37 9.06
C GLY A 74 1.20 3.67 7.82
N VAL A 75 2.44 3.18 7.81
CA VAL A 75 3.50 3.54 6.85
C VAL A 75 3.06 3.73 5.39
N VAL A 76 2.30 2.81 4.80
CA VAL A 76 1.85 2.94 3.40
C VAL A 76 0.75 4.00 3.23
N GLY A 77 -0.19 4.05 4.18
CA GLY A 77 -1.27 5.04 4.14
C GLY A 77 -0.74 6.45 4.37
N ASP A 78 0.20 6.59 5.30
CA ASP A 78 0.91 7.84 5.60
C ASP A 78 1.72 8.34 4.40
N PHE A 79 2.53 7.46 3.80
CA PHE A 79 3.30 7.78 2.59
C PHE A 79 2.42 8.30 1.44
N LEU A 80 1.23 7.69 1.25
CA LEU A 80 0.28 8.14 0.23
C LEU A 80 -0.47 9.43 0.64
N ALA A 81 -0.64 9.69 1.93
CA ALA A 81 -1.28 10.91 2.42
C ALA A 81 -0.31 12.10 2.48
N SER A 82 1.00 11.85 2.37
CA SER A 82 2.03 12.88 2.40
C SER A 82 1.83 13.93 1.30
N SER A 83 2.03 15.20 1.66
CA SER A 83 1.98 16.33 0.74
C SER A 83 3.03 16.27 -0.36
N GLU A 84 4.10 15.48 -0.19
CA GLU A 84 5.16 15.31 -1.20
C GLU A 84 4.72 14.48 -2.42
N PHE A 85 3.59 13.77 -2.30
CA PHE A 85 3.11 12.85 -3.32
C PHE A 85 1.95 13.40 -4.17
N ASP A 86 1.52 14.65 -3.91
CA ASP A 86 0.50 15.42 -4.65
C ASP A 86 -0.60 14.55 -5.28
N ILE A 87 -1.11 13.60 -4.48
CA ILE A 87 -2.06 12.61 -4.98
C ILE A 87 -3.38 13.33 -5.21
N SER A 88 -3.86 13.33 -6.45
CA SER A 88 -5.20 13.79 -6.79
C SER A 88 -6.25 12.73 -6.46
N GLY A 89 -6.29 12.28 -5.20
CA GLY A 89 -7.06 11.10 -4.82
C GLY A 89 -7.35 10.97 -3.34
N SER A 90 -8.03 9.87 -2.98
CA SER A 90 -8.39 9.55 -1.59
C SER A 90 -7.73 8.26 -1.12
N VAL A 91 -7.30 8.24 0.14
CA VAL A 91 -6.73 7.05 0.79
C VAL A 91 -7.72 6.53 1.85
N LEU A 92 -8.16 5.28 1.69
CA LEU A 92 -8.96 4.55 2.67
C LEU A 92 -8.07 3.51 3.38
N VAL A 93 -7.84 3.73 4.66
CA VAL A 93 -7.11 2.80 5.51
C VAL A 93 -8.09 1.83 6.17
N VAL A 94 -7.87 0.53 5.96
CA VAL A 94 -8.67 -0.54 6.55
C VAL A 94 -7.85 -1.24 7.63
N GLN A 95 -8.32 -1.19 8.88
CA GLN A 95 -7.72 -1.88 10.00
C GLN A 95 -8.68 -2.94 10.55
N GLN A 96 -8.21 -4.18 10.65
CA GLN A 96 -8.96 -5.21 11.35
C GLN A 96 -8.84 -4.99 12.86
N HIS A 97 -9.93 -4.57 13.48
CA HIS A 97 -10.03 -4.52 14.95
C HIS A 97 -10.23 -5.94 15.49
N ARG A 98 -9.65 -6.24 16.65
CA ARG A 98 -9.89 -7.48 17.37
C ARG A 98 -10.97 -7.28 18.42
#